data_AF-A0A924GFW2-F1
#
_entry.id   AF-A0A924GFW2-F1
#
_cell.length_a   1.000
_cell.length_b   1.000
_cell.length_c   1.000
_cell.angle_alpha   90.00
_cell.angle_beta   90.00
_cell.angle_gamma   90.00
#
_symmetry.space_group_name_H-M   'P 1'
#
loop_
_entity.id
_entity.type
_entity.pdbx_description
1 polymer ?
#
loop_
_entity_poly.entity_id
_entity_poly.type
_entity_poly.pdbx_seq_one_letter_code
_entity_poly.pdbx_strand_id
1 'polypeptide(L)'
;MVHKREKSALIRVAIVDDHRLVVDGLVAHLQARRHGIHVAIGESSWEALLANPEFPVDVVVLDLNLDDNVSIGAKVRALSAAGASTI
;
A
#
# COMPACT_ATOMS: atom_id res chain seq x y z
N MET A 1 -14.08 3.51 32.67
CA MET A 1 -14.76 4.06 31.48
C MET A 1 -14.28 3.30 30.27
N VAL A 2 -15.21 2.65 29.56
CA VAL A 2 -14.97 1.69 28.49
C VAL A 2 -14.55 2.45 27.23
N HIS A 3 -13.40 2.12 26.65
CA HIS A 3 -13.03 2.60 25.32
C HIS A 3 -13.99 1.93 24.33
N LYS A 4 -14.97 2.72 23.89
CA LYS A 4 -15.87 2.42 22.77
C LYS A 4 -15.00 1.96 21.61
N ARG A 5 -15.09 0.69 21.21
CA ARG A 5 -14.55 0.24 19.92
C ARG A 5 -15.29 1.05 18.86
N GLU A 6 -14.69 2.17 18.45
CA GLU A 6 -15.02 2.79 17.17
C GLU A 6 -14.93 1.68 16.12
N LYS A 7 -15.88 1.63 15.19
CA LYS A 7 -15.77 0.74 14.03
C LYS A 7 -14.37 0.92 13.47
N SER A 8 -13.49 -0.07 13.68
CA SER A 8 -12.11 0.00 13.19
C SER A 8 -12.21 0.26 11.69
N ALA A 9 -11.84 1.46 11.26
CA ALA A 9 -11.72 1.73 9.83
C ALA A 9 -10.74 0.69 9.28
N LEU A 10 -11.11 0.03 8.19
CA LEU A 10 -10.23 -0.92 7.52
C LEU A 10 -8.93 -0.18 7.14
N ILE A 11 -7.78 -0.73 7.51
CA ILE A 11 -6.49 -0.18 7.10
C ILE A 11 -6.37 -0.37 5.58
N ARG A 12 -6.30 0.74 4.84
CA ARG A 12 -6.15 0.77 3.39
C ARG A 12 -4.68 0.53 3.05
N VAL A 13 -4.43 -0.51 2.27
CA VAL A 13 -3.09 -0.94 1.86
C VAL A 13 -2.93 -0.79 0.36
N ALA A 14 -1.80 -0.25 -0.07
CA ALA A 14 -1.30 -0.37 -1.44
C ALA A 14 -0.18 -1.39 -1.49
N ILE A 15 -0.14 -2.19 -2.54
CA ILE A 15 0.96 -3.12 -2.85
C ILE A 15 1.56 -2.67 -4.17
N VAL A 16 2.87 -2.45 -4.19
CA VAL A 16 3.60 -2.03 -5.39
C VAL A 16 4.83 -2.91 -5.57
N ASP A 17 4.83 -3.67 -6.66
CA ASP A 17 5.90 -4.59 -7.02
C ASP A 17 5.91 -4.75 -8.55
N ASP A 18 7.07 -4.65 -9.19
CA ASP A 18 7.21 -4.78 -10.65
C ASP A 18 6.87 -6.19 -11.16
N HIS A 19 6.81 -7.18 -10.27
CA HIS A 19 6.34 -8.52 -10.53
C HIS A 19 4.85 -8.67 -10.22
N ARG A 20 4.02 -8.71 -11.28
CA ARG A 20 2.57 -8.88 -11.14
C ARG A 20 2.16 -10.13 -10.34
N LEU A 21 2.95 -11.21 -10.43
CA LEU A 21 2.73 -12.43 -9.65
C LEU A 21 2.76 -12.16 -8.13
N VAL A 22 3.65 -11.29 -7.66
CA VAL A 22 3.78 -10.94 -6.23
C VAL A 22 2.58 -10.09 -5.80
N VAL A 23 2.22 -9.07 -6.60
CA VAL A 23 1.04 -8.22 -6.35
C VAL A 23 -0.21 -9.06 -6.25
N ASP A 24 -0.51 -9.87 -7.26
CA ASP A 24 -1.74 -10.67 -7.31
C ASP A 24 -1.78 -11.71 -6.19
N GLY A 25 -0.63 -12.34 -5.88
CA GLY A 25 -0.50 -13.30 -4.79
C GLY A 25 -0.77 -12.68 -3.42
N LEU A 26 -0.21 -11.50 -3.15
CA LEU A 26 -0.39 -10.81 -1.86
C LEU A 26 -1.81 -10.24 -1.73
N VAL A 27 -2.38 -9.67 -2.80
CA VAL A 27 -3.80 -9.25 -2.84
C VAL A 27 -4.71 -10.41 -2.47
N ALA A 28 -4.58 -11.55 -3.17
CA ALA A 28 -5.41 -12.72 -2.93
C ALA A 28 -5.26 -13.25 -1.49
N HIS A 29 -4.03 -13.30 -0.98
CA HIS A 29 -3.73 -13.77 0.35
C HIS A 29 -4.32 -12.88 1.46
N LEU A 30 -4.22 -11.55 1.30
CA LEU A 30 -4.71 -10.59 2.28
C LEU A 30 -6.24 -10.46 2.26
N GLN A 31 -6.87 -10.49 1.08
CA GLN A 31 -8.33 -10.46 0.94
C GLN A 31 -9.01 -11.69 1.53
N ALA A 32 -8.36 -12.86 1.44
CA ALA A 32 -8.90 -14.11 1.98
C ALA A 32 -9.00 -14.13 3.51
N ARG A 33 -8.36 -13.17 4.21
CA ARG A 33 -8.26 -13.17 5.67
C ARG A 33 -8.92 -11.92 6.28
N ARG A 34 -9.74 -12.12 7.31
CA ARG A 34 -10.43 -11.01 8.01
C ARG A 34 -9.49 -10.30 9.00
N HIS A 35 -8.49 -9.58 8.49
CA HIS A 35 -7.49 -8.87 9.29
C HIS A 35 -7.82 -7.41 9.59
N GLY A 36 -8.99 -6.90 9.17
CA GLY A 36 -9.25 -5.45 9.23
C GLY A 36 -8.36 -4.67 8.25
N ILE A 37 -7.88 -5.33 7.20
CA ILE A 37 -7.09 -4.78 6.11
C ILE A 37 -7.95 -4.78 4.83
N HIS A 38 -7.86 -3.69 4.07
CA HIS A 38 -8.43 -3.58 2.73
C HIS A 38 -7.31 -3.21 1.75
N VAL A 39 -7.00 -4.12 0.83
CA VAL A 39 -6.05 -3.81 -0.26
C VAL A 39 -6.79 -2.93 -1.27
N ALA A 40 -6.51 -1.63 -1.24
CA ALA A 40 -7.16 -0.63 -2.09
C ALA A 40 -6.44 -0.46 -3.44
N ILE A 41 -5.13 -0.73 -3.49
CA ILE A 41 -4.29 -0.53 -4.67
C ILE A 41 -3.37 -1.73 -4.84
N GLY A 42 -3.27 -2.24 -6.07
CA GLY A 42 -2.30 -3.25 -6.49
C GLY A 42 -1.73 -2.87 -7.85
N GLU A 43 -0.56 -2.25 -7.86
CA GLU A 43 0.08 -1.69 -9.05
C GLU A 43 1.49 -2.24 -9.23
N SER A 44 2.02 -2.16 -10.46
CA SER A 44 3.35 -2.67 -10.77
C SER A 44 4.39 -1.59 -11.08
N SER A 45 4.08 -0.33 -10.79
CA SER A 45 5.03 0.76 -10.94
C SER A 45 4.75 1.89 -9.97
N TRP A 46 5.79 2.67 -9.70
CA TRP A 46 5.71 3.88 -8.89
C TRP A 46 4.78 4.93 -9.48
N GLU A 47 4.83 5.13 -10.80
CA GLU A 47 3.95 6.09 -11.49
C GLU A 47 2.48 5.69 -11.37
N ALA A 48 2.17 4.40 -11.54
CA ALA A 48 0.81 3.90 -11.43
C ALA A 48 0.25 4.07 -10.00
N LEU A 49 1.07 3.86 -8.96
CA LEU A 49 0.69 4.16 -7.58
C LEU A 49 0.27 5.63 -7.43
N LEU A 50 1.10 6.56 -7.90
CA LEU A 50 0.87 8.00 -7.73
C LEU A 50 -0.33 8.52 -8.53
N ALA A 51 -0.62 7.90 -9.67
CA ALA A 51 -1.76 8.23 -10.52
C ALA A 51 -3.08 7.59 -10.06
N ASN A 52 -3.03 6.60 -9.15
CA ASN A 52 -4.21 5.86 -8.74
C ASN A 52 -5.13 6.75 -7.86
N PRO A 53 -6.43 6.88 -8.19
CA PRO A 53 -7.35 7.75 -7.46
C PRO A 53 -7.63 7.32 -6.01
N GLU A 54 -7.30 6.07 -5.64
CA GLU A 54 -7.39 5.60 -4.27
C GLU A 54 -6.21 6.06 -3.39
N PHE A 55 -5.14 6.62 -3.98
CA PHE A 55 -4.01 7.18 -3.24
C PHE A 55 -4.38 8.57 -2.67
N PRO A 56 -4.02 8.89 -1.41
CA PRO A 56 -3.19 8.13 -0.48
C PRO A 56 -3.92 7.01 0.28
N VAL A 57 -3.13 6.03 0.73
CA VAL A 57 -3.53 4.91 1.59
C VAL A 57 -2.81 4.98 2.94
N ASP A 58 -3.20 4.16 3.91
CA ASP A 58 -2.59 4.15 5.24
C ASP A 58 -1.20 3.51 5.25
N VAL A 59 -1.02 2.43 4.47
CA VAL A 59 0.23 1.68 4.37
C VAL A 59 0.53 1.33 2.91
N VAL A 60 1.77 1.50 2.49
CA VAL A 60 2.30 1.00 1.21
C VAL A 60 3.30 -0.12 1.48
N VAL A 61 3.04 -1.30 0.92
CA VAL A 61 4.02 -2.37 0.78
C VAL A 61 4.79 -2.09 -0.51
N LEU A 62 6.05 -1.71 -0.38
CA LEU A 62 6.84 -1.17 -1.49
C LEU A 62 8.02 -2.09 -1.82
N ASP A 63 8.00 -2.69 -3.01
CA ASP A 63 9.22 -3.26 -3.56
C ASP A 63 10.26 -2.15 -3.81
N LEU A 64 11.51 -2.45 -3.47
CA LEU A 64 12.61 -1.50 -3.54
C LEU A 64 13.22 -1.42 -4.94
N ASN A 65 12.91 -2.36 -5.82
CA ASN A 65 13.52 -2.51 -7.14
C ASN A 65 12.48 -2.42 -8.27
N LEU A 66 11.79 -1.29 -8.38
CA LEU A 66 10.76 -1.05 -9.40
C LEU A 66 11.29 -0.66 -10.80
N ASP A 67 12.60 -0.75 -11.03
CA ASP A 67 13.28 -0.38 -12.30
C ASP A 67 12.92 1.02 -12.87
N ASP A 68 12.62 1.99 -12.00
CA ASP A 68 12.12 3.32 -12.39
C ASP A 68 13.11 4.47 -12.17
N ASN A 69 14.36 4.13 -11.81
CA ASN A 69 15.45 5.08 -11.53
C ASN A 69 15.14 6.14 -10.45
N VAL A 70 14.13 5.93 -9.61
CA VAL A 70 13.82 6.81 -8.47
C VAL A 70 14.41 6.20 -7.20
N SER A 71 15.22 6.98 -6.48
CA SER A 71 15.82 6.51 -5.24
C SER A 71 14.76 6.10 -4.20
N ILE A 72 15.03 5.01 -3.48
CA ILE A 72 14.19 4.52 -2.36
C ILE A 72 13.88 5.65 -1.37
N GLY A 73 14.90 6.44 -1.00
CA GLY A 73 14.72 7.56 -0.07
C GLY A 73 13.77 8.65 -0.58
N ALA A 74 13.71 8.89 -1.89
CA ALA A 74 12.72 9.80 -2.48
C ALA A 74 11.30 9.22 -2.38
N LYS A 75 11.12 7.92 -2.64
CA LYS A 75 9.82 7.24 -2.50
C LYS A 75 9.33 7.28 -1.06
N VAL A 76 10.16 6.88 -0.09
CA VAL A 76 9.80 6.88 1.34
C VAL A 76 9.42 8.28 1.82
N ARG A 77 10.17 9.33 1.42
CA ARG A 77 9.81 10.72 1.76
C ARG A 77 8.49 11.14 1.15
N ALA A 78 8.23 10.80 -0.12
CA ALA A 78 6.97 11.13 -0.78
C ALA A 78 5.77 10.42 -0.12
N LEU A 79 5.92 9.12 0.20
CA LEU A 79 4.89 8.34 0.91
C LEU A 79 4.62 8.89 2.31
N SER A 80 5.68 9.20 3.07
CA SER A 80 5.55 9.80 4.39
C SER A 80 4.91 11.19 4.34
N ALA A 81 5.24 12.01 3.35
CA ALA A 81 4.61 13.31 3.14
C ALA A 81 3.12 13.20 2.77
N ALA A 82 2.71 12.12 2.12
CA ALA A 82 1.31 11.80 1.83
C ALA A 82 0.56 11.18 3.03
N GLY A 83 1.23 10.97 4.16
CA GLY A 83 0.66 10.36 5.37
C GLY A 83 0.66 8.83 5.38
N ALA A 84 1.28 8.19 4.40
CA ALA A 84 1.35 6.74 4.32
C ALA A 84 2.56 6.20 5.10
N SER A 85 2.36 5.10 5.83
CA SER A 85 3.47 4.29 6.34
C SER A 85 4.04 3.42 5.22
N THR A 86 5.33 3.09 5.28
CA THR A 86 5.99 2.22 4.29
C THR A 86 6.54 0.99 4.98
N ILE A 87 6.31 -0.19 4.39
CA ILE A 87 6.89 -1.47 4.79
C ILE A 87 7.63 -2.07 3.60
#